data_AF-A0A9J6GVV3-F1
#
_entry.id   AF-A0A9J6GVV3-F1
#
_cell.length_a   1.000
_cell.length_b   1.000
_cell.length_c   1.000
_cell.angle_alpha   90.00
_cell.angle_beta   90.00
_cell.angle_gamma   90.00
#
_symmetry.space_group_name_H-M   'P 1'
#
loop_
_entity.id
_entity.type
_entity.pdbx_description
1 polymer ?
#
loop_
_entity_poly.entity_id
_entity_poly.type
_entity_poly.pdbx_seq_one_letter_code
_entity_poly.pdbx_strand_id
1 'polypeptide(L)'
;MEQVSCKASANPILITGDYNAAHQLSGYVYSNPLGNMLYKLIEDLKFSINMNPKGSNRLGMSTARDTDPGLTFTGIIPQASSTNLQGYHGSDHAVLATTIQGTDYKTTTATAKLKNWS
;
A
#
# COMPACT_ATOMS: atom_id res chain seq x y z
N MET A 1 21.67 8.21 -13.98
CA MET A 1 20.39 8.74 -13.46
C MET A 1 20.63 9.15 -12.02
N GLU A 2 20.60 10.44 -11.74
CA GLU A 2 20.80 10.98 -10.41
C GLU A 2 19.50 10.76 -9.61
N GLN A 3 19.56 9.92 -8.58
CA GLN A 3 18.39 9.62 -7.76
C GLN A 3 18.20 10.77 -6.77
N VAL A 4 17.25 11.65 -7.05
CA VAL A 4 16.88 12.72 -6.13
C VAL A 4 16.24 12.09 -4.89
N SER A 5 16.99 12.05 -3.79
CA SER A 5 16.52 11.54 -2.49
C SER A 5 16.12 12.73 -1.63
N CYS A 6 14.82 13.02 -1.51
CA CYS A 6 14.31 13.84 -0.43
C CYS A 6 13.87 12.92 0.72
N LYS A 7 14.38 13.16 1.94
CA LYS A 7 13.94 12.40 3.12
C LYS A 7 12.62 12.98 3.60
N ALA A 8 11.62 12.12 3.74
CA ALA A 8 10.33 12.49 4.32
C ALA A 8 10.45 13.02 5.77
N SER A 9 11.54 12.70 6.49
CA SER A 9 11.80 13.15 7.86
C SER A 9 10.62 12.85 8.80
N ALA A 10 9.92 13.86 9.31
CA ALA A 10 8.77 13.73 10.20
C ALA A 10 7.41 13.70 9.47
N ASN A 11 7.39 13.72 8.14
CA ASN A 11 6.14 13.71 7.39
C ASN A 11 5.50 12.32 7.41
N PRO A 12 4.17 12.23 7.59
CA PRO A 12 3.45 10.96 7.50
C PRO A 12 3.57 10.38 6.09
N ILE A 13 3.81 9.07 6.00
CA ILE A 13 4.00 8.35 4.74
C ILE A 13 2.97 7.24 4.65
N LEU A 14 2.26 7.20 3.53
CA LEU A 14 1.42 6.08 3.12
C LEU A 14 1.96 5.56 1.79
N ILE A 15 2.27 4.27 1.74
CA ILE A 15 2.71 3.59 0.52
C ILE A 15 1.71 2.47 0.26
N THR A 16 1.11 2.47 -0.93
CA THR A 16 0.18 1.43 -1.37
C THR A 16 0.53 1.02 -2.78
N GLY A 17 0.37 -0.25 -3.10
CA GLY A 17 0.66 -0.75 -4.44
C GLY A 17 0.65 -2.27 -4.52
N ASP A 18 0.83 -2.74 -5.74
CA ASP A 18 1.10 -4.14 -6.05
C ASP A 18 2.62 -4.38 -5.99
N TYR A 19 3.05 -5.26 -5.10
CA TYR A 19 4.47 -5.58 -4.90
C TYR A 19 4.89 -6.88 -5.58
N ASN A 20 3.95 -7.78 -5.89
CA ASN A 20 4.24 -9.15 -6.36
C ASN A 20 5.37 -9.86 -5.58
N ALA A 21 5.51 -9.55 -4.29
CA ALA A 21 6.58 -10.01 -3.42
C ALA A 21 6.01 -10.98 -2.39
N ALA A 22 6.02 -12.28 -2.72
CA ALA A 22 5.43 -13.32 -1.89
C ALA A 22 6.14 -13.43 -0.54
N HIS A 23 5.38 -13.30 0.55
CA HIS A 23 5.87 -13.48 1.90
C HIS A 23 4.78 -14.06 2.82
N GLN A 24 5.16 -14.92 3.76
CA GLN A 24 4.17 -15.58 4.63
C GLN A 24 3.40 -14.59 5.51
N LEU A 25 4.04 -13.51 5.95
CA LEU A 25 3.37 -12.45 6.72
C LEU A 25 2.39 -11.61 5.89
N SER A 26 2.41 -11.70 4.56
CA SER A 26 1.41 -11.07 3.69
C SER A 26 0.28 -12.03 3.28
N GLY A 27 0.27 -13.27 3.78
CA GLY A 27 -0.77 -14.26 3.47
C GLY A 27 -0.36 -15.33 2.46
N TYR A 28 0.87 -15.28 1.92
CA TYR A 28 1.35 -16.33 1.02
C TYR A 28 1.71 -17.61 1.78
N VAL A 29 1.60 -18.75 1.11
CA VAL A 29 2.04 -20.05 1.68
C VAL A 29 3.58 -20.14 1.78
N TYR A 30 4.28 -19.36 0.95
CA TYR A 30 5.74 -19.34 0.84
C TYR A 30 6.27 -17.91 0.80
N SER A 31 7.56 -17.75 1.08
CA SER A 31 8.29 -16.50 0.89
C SER A 31 9.29 -16.63 -0.27
N ASN A 32 9.36 -15.63 -1.14
CA ASN A 32 10.37 -15.53 -2.18
C ASN A 32 11.47 -14.51 -1.79
N PRO A 33 12.62 -14.44 -2.50
CA PRO A 33 13.70 -13.52 -2.14
C PRO A 33 13.28 -12.05 -2.11
N LEU A 34 12.41 -11.63 -3.02
CA LEU A 34 11.88 -10.25 -3.07
C LEU A 34 10.98 -9.94 -1.85
N GLY A 35 10.14 -10.89 -1.44
CA GLY A 35 9.30 -10.78 -0.26
C GLY A 35 10.14 -10.68 1.01
N ASN A 36 11.15 -11.52 1.17
CA ASN A 36 12.08 -11.44 2.30
C ASN A 36 12.80 -10.09 2.35
N MET A 37 13.26 -9.59 1.19
CA MET A 37 13.92 -8.29 1.10
C MET A 37 12.97 -7.14 1.44
N LEU A 38 11.74 -7.17 0.91
CA LEU A 38 10.73 -6.17 1.17
C LEU A 38 10.38 -6.10 2.65
N TYR A 39 10.15 -7.25 3.29
CA TYR A 39 9.86 -7.33 4.72
C TYR A 39 11.00 -6.83 5.58
N LYS A 40 12.24 -7.20 5.24
CA LYS A 40 13.43 -6.65 5.90
C LYS A 40 13.50 -5.13 5.79
N LEU A 41 13.22 -4.56 4.61
CA LEU A 41 13.21 -3.11 4.41
C LEU A 41 12.10 -2.43 5.22
N ILE A 42 10.92 -3.03 5.29
CA ILE A 42 9.81 -2.52 6.12
C ILE A 42 10.22 -2.45 7.58
N GLU A 43 10.86 -3.51 8.10
CA GLU A 43 11.38 -3.55 9.48
C GLU A 43 12.50 -2.53 9.70
N ASP A 44 13.53 -2.52 8.85
CA ASP A 44 14.69 -1.64 8.95
C ASP A 44 14.26 -0.15 8.91
N LEU A 45 13.23 0.17 8.12
CA LEU A 45 12.68 1.52 7.99
C LEU A 45 11.53 1.82 8.98
N LYS A 46 11.18 0.87 9.86
CA LYS A 46 10.13 1.00 10.88
C LYS A 46 8.75 1.35 10.32
N PHE A 47 8.42 0.82 9.14
CA PHE A 47 7.08 0.91 8.59
C PHE A 47 6.16 -0.14 9.22
N SER A 48 4.89 0.19 9.34
CA SER A 48 3.84 -0.75 9.75
C SER A 48 3.11 -1.28 8.53
N ILE A 49 2.83 -2.59 8.52
CA ILE A 49 2.00 -3.23 7.50
C ILE A 49 0.55 -3.15 7.95
N ASN A 50 -0.28 -2.52 7.12
CA ASN A 50 -1.69 -2.32 7.42
C ASN A 50 -2.49 -3.21 6.48
N MET A 51 -2.71 -4.46 6.88
CA MET A 51 -3.59 -5.37 6.14
C MET A 51 -4.54 -6.07 7.08
N ASN A 52 -5.81 -6.10 6.70
CA ASN A 52 -6.82 -6.96 7.29
C ASN A 52 -7.07 -8.14 6.35
N PRO A 53 -6.71 -9.39 6.72
CA PRO A 53 -6.73 -10.55 5.83
C PRO A 53 -8.13 -11.12 5.57
N LYS A 54 -9.12 -10.28 5.25
CA LYS A 54 -10.46 -10.73 4.86
C LYS A 54 -10.48 -11.19 3.40
N GLY A 55 -9.78 -12.28 3.12
CA GLY A 55 -9.70 -12.90 1.79
C GLY A 55 -8.60 -12.30 0.90
N SER A 56 -8.35 -13.00 -0.21
CA SER A 56 -7.29 -12.70 -1.16
C SER A 56 -7.53 -11.39 -1.90
N ASN A 57 -6.49 -10.59 -2.10
CA ASN A 57 -6.57 -9.37 -2.89
C ASN A 57 -6.24 -9.56 -4.37
N ARG A 58 -5.88 -10.78 -4.78
CA ARG A 58 -5.88 -11.23 -6.17
C ARG A 58 -6.46 -12.64 -6.28
N LEU A 59 -7.44 -12.82 -7.17
CA LEU A 59 -8.00 -14.12 -7.49
C LEU A 59 -7.05 -14.92 -8.38
N GLY A 60 -6.87 -16.18 -8.00
CA GLY A 60 -6.19 -17.15 -8.84
C GLY A 60 -7.05 -17.54 -10.05
N MET A 61 -6.39 -17.95 -11.13
CA MET A 61 -7.04 -18.67 -12.23
C MET A 61 -7.00 -20.19 -11.98
N SER A 62 -7.53 -21.00 -12.88
CA SER A 62 -7.58 -22.47 -12.74
C SER A 62 -6.24 -23.15 -12.42
N THR A 63 -5.11 -22.49 -12.73
CA THR A 63 -3.75 -22.99 -12.52
C THR A 63 -2.97 -22.26 -11.41
N ALA A 64 -3.54 -21.21 -10.81
CA ALA A 64 -2.88 -20.39 -9.81
C ALA A 64 -3.77 -20.21 -8.59
N ARG A 65 -3.20 -20.20 -7.39
CA ARG A 65 -3.97 -19.92 -6.18
C ARG A 65 -4.22 -18.42 -6.03
N ASP A 66 -5.24 -18.11 -5.27
CA ASP A 66 -5.47 -16.82 -4.66
C ASP A 66 -4.22 -16.32 -3.92
N THR A 67 -3.92 -15.02 -4.07
CA THR A 67 -2.70 -14.39 -3.54
C THR A 67 -2.95 -12.98 -3.04
N ASP A 68 -2.00 -12.43 -2.27
CA ASP A 68 -2.11 -11.10 -1.66
C ASP A 68 -0.96 -10.15 -2.07
N PRO A 69 -0.80 -9.86 -3.37
CA PRO A 69 0.29 -9.00 -3.84
C PRO A 69 0.12 -7.50 -3.51
N GLY A 70 -1.12 -7.05 -3.25
CA GLY A 70 -1.42 -5.67 -2.87
C GLY A 70 -1.11 -5.40 -1.40
N LEU A 71 -0.15 -4.51 -1.11
CA LEU A 71 0.27 -4.20 0.26
C LEU A 71 0.12 -2.71 0.56
N THR A 72 -0.19 -2.39 1.81
CA THR A 72 -0.23 -1.02 2.31
C THR A 72 0.67 -0.85 3.53
N PHE A 73 1.58 0.11 3.46
CA PHE A 73 2.54 0.43 4.51
C PHE A 73 2.35 1.87 5.00
N THR A 74 2.58 2.09 6.28
CA THR A 74 2.59 3.43 6.85
C THR A 74 3.83 3.71 7.67
N GLY A 75 4.33 4.95 7.58
CA GLY A 75 5.35 5.51 8.44
C GLY A 75 4.80 6.76 9.12
N ILE A 76 4.91 6.85 10.44
CA ILE A 76 4.46 8.03 11.22
C ILE A 76 2.94 8.31 11.03
N ILE A 77 2.14 7.24 10.88
CA ILE A 77 0.66 7.30 10.89
C ILE A 77 0.18 6.30 11.96
N PRO A 78 -0.26 6.78 13.14
CA PRO A 78 -0.50 5.91 14.31
C PRO A 78 -1.73 5.00 14.16
N GLN A 79 -2.68 5.34 13.29
CA GLN A 79 -3.91 4.60 13.09
C GLN A 79 -4.30 4.57 11.61
N ALA A 80 -3.73 3.60 10.90
CA ALA A 80 -4.13 3.26 9.55
C ALA A 80 -4.67 1.83 9.50
N SER A 81 -5.63 1.60 8.64
CA SER A 81 -6.16 0.27 8.38
C SER A 81 -6.45 0.11 6.90
N SER A 82 -6.01 -0.97 6.29
CA SER A 82 -6.40 -1.34 4.94
C SER A 82 -7.32 -2.56 4.98
N THR A 83 -8.40 -2.50 4.22
CA THR A 83 -9.40 -3.58 4.13
C THR A 83 -9.64 -3.92 2.66
N ASN A 84 -9.63 -5.21 2.37
CA ASN A 84 -10.05 -5.72 1.08
C ASN A 84 -11.58 -5.60 0.94
N LEU A 85 -12.05 -4.87 -0.07
CA LEU A 85 -13.48 -4.69 -0.34
C LEU A 85 -14.09 -5.83 -1.18
N GLN A 86 -13.26 -6.75 -1.67
CA GLN A 86 -13.65 -7.89 -2.51
C GLN A 86 -14.41 -7.49 -3.79
N GLY A 87 -14.28 -6.23 -4.22
CA GLY A 87 -14.79 -5.73 -5.49
C GLY A 87 -13.69 -5.79 -6.55
N TYR A 88 -13.88 -6.63 -7.58
CA TYR A 88 -12.86 -6.90 -8.60
C TYR A 88 -13.05 -6.09 -9.89
N HIS A 89 -14.27 -5.61 -10.16
CA HIS A 89 -14.59 -4.71 -11.27
C HIS A 89 -14.05 -5.15 -12.66
N GLY A 90 -13.98 -6.46 -12.91
CA GLY A 90 -13.47 -7.02 -14.18
C GLY A 90 -11.95 -7.23 -14.24
N SER A 91 -11.23 -6.96 -13.16
CA SER A 91 -9.82 -7.36 -12.93
C SER A 91 -9.74 -8.63 -12.06
N ASP A 92 -8.57 -9.23 -11.98
CA ASP A 92 -8.21 -10.24 -10.98
C ASP A 92 -7.83 -9.64 -9.62
N HIS A 93 -7.58 -8.34 -9.52
CA HIS A 93 -7.27 -7.63 -8.27
C HIS A 93 -8.51 -7.04 -7.59
N ALA A 94 -8.60 -7.21 -6.28
CA ALA A 94 -9.64 -6.61 -5.46
C ALA A 94 -9.32 -5.15 -5.12
N VAL A 95 -10.35 -4.32 -5.02
CA VAL A 95 -10.22 -2.96 -4.50
C VAL A 95 -9.87 -3.00 -3.01
N LEU A 96 -8.78 -2.30 -2.65
CA LEU A 96 -8.36 -2.11 -1.27
C LEU A 96 -8.76 -0.71 -0.79
N ALA A 97 -9.47 -0.64 0.33
CA ALA A 97 -9.80 0.61 1.00
C ALA A 97 -8.86 0.84 2.18
N THR A 98 -8.11 1.94 2.13
CA THR A 98 -7.27 2.35 3.26
C THR A 98 -7.88 3.55 3.96
N THR A 99 -8.12 3.39 5.26
CA THR A 99 -8.57 4.44 6.15
C THR A 99 -7.38 4.91 6.98
N ILE A 100 -7.13 6.22 6.96
CA ILE A 100 -6.16 6.88 7.85
C ILE A 100 -6.94 7.84 8.75
N GLN A 101 -6.63 7.85 10.04
CA GLN A 101 -7.15 8.88 10.92
C GLN A 101 -6.27 10.13 10.79
N GLY A 102 -6.86 11.22 10.30
CA GLY A 102 -6.20 12.51 10.31
C GLY A 102 -6.17 13.10 11.71
N THR A 103 -5.03 13.62 12.14
CA THR A 103 -4.99 14.71 13.10
C THR A 103 -5.35 15.98 12.34
N ASP A 104 -6.43 16.68 12.73
CA ASP A 104 -6.92 17.97 12.22
C ASP A 104 -6.07 18.57 11.08
N TYR A 105 -6.36 18.18 9.84
CA TYR A 105 -5.69 18.77 8.68
C TYR A 105 -6.11 20.24 8.57
N LYS A 106 -5.16 21.16 8.77
CA LYS A 106 -5.35 22.56 8.33
C LYS A 106 -5.33 22.56 6.81
N THR A 107 -6.50 22.59 6.18
CA THR A 107 -6.62 22.79 4.75
C THR A 107 -6.03 24.17 4.42
N THR A 108 -4.87 24.17 3.76
CA THR A 108 -4.36 25.42 3.18
C THR A 108 -5.08 25.59 1.86
N THR A 109 -6.20 26.32 1.87
CA THR A 109 -6.96 26.62 0.66
C THR A 109 -6.11 27.54 -0.22
N ALA A 110 -5.41 26.96 -1.20
CA ALA A 110 -4.71 27.74 -2.23
C ALA A 110 -5.67 27.97 -3.41
N THR A 111 -5.84 29.23 -3.81
CA THR A 111 -6.60 29.57 -5.02
C THR A 111 -5.75 29.20 -6.24
N ALA A 112 -6.10 28.09 -6.91
CA ALA A 112 -5.49 27.75 -8.19
C ALA A 112 -5.99 28.71 -9.28
N LYS A 113 -5.08 29.39 -9.99
CA LYS A 113 -5.44 30.15 -11.19
C LYS A 113 -5.63 29.16 -12.34
N LEU A 114 -6.86 29.01 -12.82
CA LEU A 114 -7.13 28.30 -14.07
C LEU A 114 -6.58 29.13 -15.23
N LYS A 115 -5.64 28.55 -15.99
CA LYS A 115 -5.13 29.18 -17.21
C LYS A 115 -6.14 28.94 -18.32
N ASN A 116 -6.66 30.03 -18.88
CA ASN A 116 -7.51 29.99 -20.06
C ASN A 116 -6.65 29.79 -21.31
N TRP A 117 -6.99 28.79 -22.13
CA TRP A 117 -6.29 28.43 -23.38
C TRP A 117 -7.09 28.80 -24.65
N SER A 118 -8.15 29.61 -24.51
CA SER A 118 -8.86 30.21 -25.66
C SER A 118 -8.07 31.35 -26.29
#